data_AF-A0A968IS50-F1
#
_entry.id   AF-A0A968IS50-F1
#
_cell.length_a   1.000
_cell.length_b   1.000
_cell.length_c   1.000
_cell.angle_alpha   90.00
_cell.angle_beta   90.00
_cell.angle_gamma   90.00
#
_symmetry.space_group_name_H-M   'P 1'
#
loop_
_entity.id
_entity.type
_entity.pdbx_description
1 polymer ?
#
loop_
_entity_poly.entity_id
_entity_poly.type
_entity_poly.pdbx_seq_one_letter_code
_entity_poly.pdbx_strand_id
1 'polypeptide(L)'
;MPNEVSQKGQKEEKQHLSSRNVLDAMFLSPNDVLMRGLNFVGLDVSKQAKVQRATNIKRFRCHYGSSPLDIAEIWFDLCHADIVAAKIPMKDQTERGFKRFMVAHYWLWTKPKNAELMALRFHLYTREVSGEALWWWIKRIGALKGKTIIWHKGLDSPHSHLKVLISRSGSQRILASIEIHHGAQTNSRPQEFDMSLA
;
A
#
# COMPACT_ATOMS: atom_id res chain seq x y z
N MET A 1 49.36 -27.69 37.11
CA MET A 1 48.82 -26.37 36.71
C MET A 1 48.29 -26.46 35.28
N PRO A 2 46.98 -26.68 35.06
CA PRO A 2 46.39 -26.45 33.74
C PRO A 2 45.13 -25.59 33.86
N ASN A 3 45.14 -24.35 33.34
CA ASN A 3 43.91 -23.63 33.01
C ASN A 3 44.17 -22.41 32.14
N GLU A 4 44.51 -22.62 30.86
CA GLU A 4 44.55 -21.55 29.85
C GLU A 4 43.91 -21.95 28.50
N VAL A 5 43.05 -22.98 28.50
CA VAL A 5 42.35 -23.41 27.26
C VAL A 5 40.88 -22.95 27.22
N SER A 6 40.35 -22.38 28.29
CA SER A 6 38.90 -22.11 28.45
C SER A 6 38.47 -20.67 28.14
N GLN A 7 39.15 -19.95 27.23
CA GLN A 7 38.72 -18.61 26.81
C GLN A 7 38.62 -18.40 25.29
N LYS A 8 39.14 -19.31 24.46
CA LYS A 8 38.98 -19.21 22.99
C LYS A 8 37.61 -19.69 22.50
N GLY A 9 37.01 -20.70 23.14
CA GLY A 9 35.72 -21.26 22.73
C GLY A 9 34.51 -20.32 22.91
N GLN A 10 34.57 -19.36 23.84
CA GLN A 10 33.45 -18.44 24.09
C GLN A 10 33.45 -17.18 23.21
N LYS A 11 34.55 -16.90 22.50
CA LYS A 11 34.64 -15.74 21.58
C LYS A 11 34.16 -16.09 20.17
N GLU A 12 34.35 -17.33 19.73
CA GLU A 12 33.89 -17.80 18.41
C GLU A 12 32.39 -18.14 18.42
N GLU A 13 31.86 -18.67 19.53
CA GLU A 13 30.42 -18.96 19.66
C GLU A 13 29.56 -17.69 19.74
N LYS A 14 30.11 -16.57 20.22
CA LYS A 14 29.45 -15.26 20.19
C LYS A 14 29.51 -14.55 18.83
N GLN A 15 30.44 -14.94 17.95
CA GLN A 15 30.49 -14.41 16.58
C GLN A 15 29.56 -15.19 15.64
N HIS A 16 29.33 -16.48 15.88
CA HIS A 16 28.43 -17.29 15.05
C HIS A 16 26.94 -17.12 15.36
N LEU A 17 26.59 -16.58 16.53
CA LEU A 17 25.22 -16.22 16.91
C LEU A 17 24.82 -14.77 16.57
N SER A 18 25.73 -14.00 15.95
CA SER A 18 25.46 -12.66 15.42
C SER A 18 24.95 -12.70 13.96
N SER A 19 25.18 -13.81 13.25
CA SER A 19 24.78 -14.00 11.84
C SER A 19 23.34 -14.48 11.64
N ARG A 20 22.50 -14.51 12.70
CA ARG A 20 21.06 -14.82 12.62
C ARG A 20 20.13 -13.61 12.48
N ASN A 21 20.69 -12.40 12.37
CA ASN A 21 19.95 -11.20 11.94
C ASN A 21 20.28 -10.87 10.48
N VAL A 22 20.21 -11.87 9.60
CA VAL A 22 19.92 -11.58 8.19
C VAL A 22 18.47 -11.07 8.22
N LEU A 23 18.32 -9.77 8.02
CA LEU A 23 17.07 -9.03 8.18
C LEU A 23 16.07 -9.42 7.07
N ASP A 24 15.59 -10.66 7.07
CA ASP A 24 14.65 -11.12 6.04
C ASP A 24 13.44 -10.18 6.02
N ALA A 25 13.21 -9.61 4.83
CA ALA A 25 12.06 -8.77 4.57
C ALA A 25 10.81 -9.53 5.01
N MET A 26 9.95 -8.86 5.78
CA MET A 26 8.72 -9.47 6.27
C MET A 26 7.74 -9.70 5.11
N PHE A 27 7.75 -10.89 4.53
CA PHE A 27 6.77 -11.32 3.54
C PHE A 27 5.49 -11.77 4.23
N LEU A 28 4.36 -11.21 3.80
CA LEU A 28 3.06 -11.51 4.38
C LEU A 28 2.13 -12.05 3.31
N SER A 29 1.60 -13.24 3.55
CA SER A 29 0.48 -13.73 2.73
C SER A 29 -0.77 -12.89 3.00
N PRO A 30 -1.77 -12.91 2.09
CA PRO A 30 -3.06 -12.28 2.35
C PRO A 30 -3.74 -12.80 3.62
N ASN A 31 -3.44 -14.04 4.03
CA ASN A 31 -3.95 -14.60 5.28
C ASN A 31 -3.27 -14.00 6.50
N ASP A 32 -1.95 -13.80 6.46
CA ASP A 32 -1.21 -13.15 7.55
C ASP A 32 -1.68 -11.71 7.73
N VAL A 33 -1.88 -10.98 6.63
CA VAL A 33 -2.42 -9.62 6.65
C VAL A 33 -3.82 -9.58 7.28
N LEU A 34 -4.70 -10.51 6.89
CA LEU A 34 -6.04 -10.60 7.46
C LEU A 34 -5.98 -10.81 8.98
N MET A 35 -5.21 -11.81 9.43
CA MET A 35 -5.09 -12.19 10.84
C MET A 35 -4.50 -11.05 11.68
N ARG A 36 -3.37 -10.48 11.23
CA ARG A 36 -2.64 -9.42 11.95
C ARG A 36 -3.42 -8.10 11.95
N GLY A 37 -3.99 -7.71 10.80
CA GLY A 37 -4.77 -6.48 10.70
C GLY A 37 -6.00 -6.48 11.61
N LEU A 38 -6.75 -7.59 11.65
CA LEU A 38 -7.87 -7.73 12.59
C LEU A 38 -7.40 -7.70 14.05
N ASN A 39 -6.27 -8.34 14.36
CA ASN A 39 -5.68 -8.30 15.69
C ASN A 39 -5.32 -6.87 16.11
N PHE A 40 -4.77 -6.06 15.21
CA PHE A 40 -4.40 -4.66 15.48
C PHE A 40 -5.59 -3.75 15.84
N VAL A 41 -6.80 -4.11 15.43
CA VAL A 41 -8.04 -3.37 15.76
C VAL A 41 -8.85 -4.02 16.89
N GLY A 42 -8.24 -4.93 17.66
CA GLY A 42 -8.84 -5.56 18.84
C GLY A 42 -9.71 -6.80 18.57
N LEU A 43 -9.67 -7.31 17.33
CA LEU A 43 -10.30 -8.58 16.96
C LEU A 43 -9.24 -9.68 17.04
N ASP A 44 -9.00 -10.17 18.26
CA ASP A 44 -8.04 -11.25 18.54
C ASP A 44 -8.35 -12.57 17.79
N VAL A 45 -7.37 -13.47 17.79
CA VAL A 45 -7.45 -14.78 17.10
C VAL A 45 -8.67 -15.59 17.54
N SER A 46 -9.01 -15.56 18.82
CA SER A 46 -10.17 -16.28 19.37
C SER A 46 -11.49 -15.73 18.82
N LYS A 47 -11.63 -14.40 18.70
CA LYS A 47 -12.80 -13.75 18.08
C LYS A 47 -12.87 -14.03 16.57
N GLN A 48 -11.73 -14.10 15.90
CA GLN A 48 -11.64 -14.41 14.48
C GLN A 48 -12.06 -15.85 14.19
N ALA A 49 -11.65 -16.81 15.04
CA ALA A 49 -11.96 -18.24 14.88
C ALA A 49 -13.46 -18.57 15.06
N LYS A 50 -14.21 -17.72 15.78
CA LYS A 50 -15.66 -17.90 16.02
C LYS A 50 -16.54 -17.58 14.82
N VAL A 51 -15.98 -17.00 13.74
CA VAL A 51 -16.74 -16.58 12.57
C VAL A 51 -16.13 -17.13 11.29
N GLN A 52 -16.96 -17.20 10.25
CA GLN A 52 -16.50 -17.61 8.93
C GLN A 52 -15.46 -16.62 8.36
N ARG A 53 -14.56 -17.15 7.54
CA ARG A 53 -13.53 -16.36 6.83
C ARG A 53 -14.13 -15.16 6.07
N ALA A 54 -15.25 -15.35 5.38
CA ALA A 54 -15.93 -14.28 4.65
C ALA A 54 -16.34 -13.12 5.56
N THR A 55 -16.80 -13.42 6.78
CA THR A 55 -17.13 -12.41 7.81
C THR A 55 -15.88 -11.66 8.27
N ASN A 56 -14.75 -12.35 8.46
CA ASN A 56 -13.48 -11.69 8.79
C ASN A 56 -12.99 -10.77 7.67
N ILE A 57 -13.09 -11.20 6.41
CA ILE A 57 -12.75 -10.35 5.26
C ILE A 57 -13.66 -9.12 5.18
N LYS A 58 -14.96 -9.29 5.43
CA LYS A 58 -15.91 -8.16 5.49
C LYS A 58 -15.52 -7.17 6.58
N ARG A 59 -15.24 -7.65 7.80
CA ARG A 59 -14.78 -6.82 8.92
C ARG A 59 -13.48 -6.08 8.58
N PHE A 60 -12.51 -6.78 7.98
CA PHE A 60 -11.25 -6.18 7.56
C PHE A 60 -11.47 -5.02 6.59
N ARG A 61 -12.30 -5.22 5.55
CA ARG A 61 -12.65 -4.18 4.59
C ARG A 61 -13.36 -2.99 5.24
N CYS A 62 -14.21 -3.20 6.25
CA CYS A 62 -14.82 -2.09 6.98
C CYS A 62 -13.78 -1.20 7.67
N HIS A 63 -12.66 -1.76 8.13
CA HIS A 63 -11.59 -1.02 8.80
C HIS A 63 -10.57 -0.39 7.85
N TYR A 64 -10.24 -1.04 6.73
CA TYR A 64 -9.14 -0.61 5.86
C TYR A 64 -9.55 -0.18 4.46
N GLY A 65 -10.82 -0.38 4.06
CA GLY A 65 -11.33 -0.12 2.72
C GLY A 65 -10.83 -1.09 1.63
N SER A 66 -9.68 -1.73 1.84
CA SER A 66 -9.01 -2.61 0.88
C SER A 66 -9.13 -4.09 1.26
N SER A 67 -8.92 -5.00 0.31
CA SER A 67 -8.85 -6.43 0.62
C SER A 67 -7.49 -6.80 1.25
N PRO A 68 -7.41 -7.91 2.02
CA PRO A 68 -6.13 -8.37 2.55
C PRO A 68 -5.08 -8.65 1.48
N LEU A 69 -5.52 -9.04 0.27
CA LEU A 69 -4.63 -9.24 -0.89
C LEU A 69 -4.02 -7.91 -1.35
N ASP A 70 -4.84 -6.88 -1.57
CA ASP A 70 -4.35 -5.57 -1.99
C ASP A 70 -3.32 -5.01 -0.99
N ILE A 71 -3.60 -5.15 0.32
CA ILE A 71 -2.70 -4.69 1.38
C ILE A 71 -1.39 -5.49 1.38
N ALA A 72 -1.44 -6.80 1.13
CA ALA A 72 -0.25 -7.64 1.02
C ALA A 72 0.63 -7.22 -0.18
N GLU A 73 0.02 -6.93 -1.33
CA GLU A 73 0.72 -6.44 -2.52
C GLU A 73 1.35 -5.07 -2.28
N ILE A 74 0.61 -4.13 -1.68
CA ILE A 74 1.13 -2.80 -1.35
C ILE A 74 2.32 -2.92 -0.38
N TRP A 75 2.21 -3.76 0.64
CA TRP A 75 3.31 -3.99 1.58
C TRP A 75 4.54 -4.59 0.89
N PHE A 76 4.33 -5.61 0.06
CA PHE A 76 5.40 -6.21 -0.75
C PHE A 76 6.11 -5.16 -1.61
N ASP A 77 5.32 -4.31 -2.28
CA ASP A 77 5.81 -3.23 -3.12
C ASP A 77 6.60 -2.20 -2.31
N LEU A 78 6.18 -1.84 -1.09
CA LEU A 78 6.98 -0.95 -0.24
C LEU A 78 8.33 -1.57 0.14
N CYS A 79 8.38 -2.87 0.41
CA CYS A 79 9.62 -3.57 0.76
C CYS A 79 10.59 -3.68 -0.43
N HIS A 80 10.07 -3.83 -1.65
CA HIS A 80 10.85 -4.17 -2.85
C HIS A 80 10.83 -3.10 -3.95
N ALA A 81 10.22 -1.94 -3.70
CA ALA A 81 10.13 -0.88 -4.70
C ALA A 81 11.52 -0.42 -5.16
N ASP A 82 11.67 -0.28 -6.48
CA ASP A 82 12.81 0.42 -7.10
C ASP A 82 12.72 1.94 -6.88
N ILE A 83 11.51 2.44 -6.62
CA ILE A 83 11.27 3.86 -6.33
C ILE A 83 11.80 4.17 -4.95
N VAL A 84 12.92 4.90 -4.89
CA VAL A 84 13.60 5.31 -3.63
C VAL A 84 12.63 5.98 -2.64
N ALA A 85 11.70 6.80 -3.13
CA ALA A 85 10.71 7.49 -2.31
C ALA A 85 9.63 6.57 -1.71
N ALA A 86 9.40 5.38 -2.28
CA ALA A 86 8.44 4.40 -1.78
C ALA A 86 9.11 3.33 -0.91
N LYS A 87 10.38 3.00 -1.21
CA LYS A 87 11.12 1.93 -0.53
C LYS A 87 11.22 2.19 0.98
N ILE A 88 10.81 1.19 1.78
CA ILE A 88 11.02 1.20 3.23
C ILE A 88 12.37 0.55 3.57
N PRO A 89 13.14 1.13 4.51
CA PRO A 89 14.41 0.54 4.94
C PRO A 89 14.15 -0.77 5.69
N MET A 90 15.11 -1.69 5.62
CA MET A 90 15.01 -3.03 6.20
C MET A 90 14.66 -3.03 7.70
N LYS A 91 15.14 -2.03 8.45
CA LYS A 91 14.81 -1.83 9.88
C LYS A 91 13.31 -1.64 10.16
N ASP A 92 12.56 -1.14 9.18
CA ASP A 92 11.12 -0.88 9.29
C ASP A 92 10.30 -2.00 8.62
N GLN A 93 10.94 -3.02 8.05
CA GLN A 93 10.29 -4.23 7.52
C GLN A 93 10.03 -5.26 8.64
N THR A 94 9.50 -4.78 9.75
CA THR A 94 9.23 -5.57 10.96
C THR A 94 7.73 -5.56 11.27
N GLU A 95 7.28 -6.41 12.21
CA GLU A 95 5.89 -6.40 12.67
C GLU A 95 5.44 -5.01 13.16
N ARG A 96 6.35 -4.29 13.84
CA ARG A 96 6.07 -2.91 14.29
C ARG A 96 5.90 -1.96 13.11
N GLY A 97 6.73 -2.09 12.08
CA GLY A 97 6.61 -1.30 10.87
C GLY A 97 5.33 -1.62 10.10
N PHE A 98 5.01 -2.91 9.96
CA PHE A 98 3.75 -3.36 9.35
C PHE A 98 2.54 -2.81 10.10
N LYS A 99 2.55 -2.80 11.44
CA LYS A 99 1.48 -2.18 12.24
C LYS A 99 1.32 -0.69 11.95
N ARG A 100 2.42 0.07 11.81
CA ARG A 100 2.39 1.50 11.46
C ARG A 100 1.89 1.73 10.03
N PHE A 101 2.28 0.88 9.10
CA PHE A 101 1.72 0.85 7.75
C PHE A 101 0.20 0.62 7.76
N MET A 102 -0.29 -0.33 8.56
CA MET A 102 -1.73 -0.58 8.73
C MET A 102 -2.47 0.63 9.33
N VAL A 103 -1.85 1.36 10.27
CA VAL A 103 -2.40 2.63 10.78
C VAL A 103 -2.49 3.68 9.68
N ALA A 104 -1.45 3.83 8.86
CA ALA A 104 -1.46 4.77 7.74
C ALA A 104 -2.58 4.44 6.74
N HIS A 105 -2.78 3.15 6.43
CA HIS A 105 -3.91 2.72 5.59
C HIS A 105 -5.27 2.98 6.22
N TYR A 106 -5.43 2.69 7.50
CA TYR A 106 -6.64 3.03 8.24
C TYR A 106 -6.94 4.53 8.20
N TRP A 107 -5.91 5.37 8.35
CA TRP A 107 -6.04 6.82 8.27
C TRP A 107 -6.47 7.27 6.87
N LEU A 108 -5.87 6.71 5.81
CA LEU A 108 -6.24 7.02 4.42
C LEU A 108 -7.70 6.67 4.13
N TRP A 109 -8.18 5.56 4.68
CA TRP A 109 -9.57 5.10 4.53
C TRP A 109 -10.56 5.94 5.35
N THR A 110 -10.32 6.10 6.66
CA THR A 110 -11.30 6.67 7.60
C THR A 110 -11.16 8.17 7.82
N LYS A 111 -10.01 8.76 7.47
CA LYS A 111 -9.65 10.16 7.71
C LYS A 111 -10.03 10.63 9.13
N PRO A 112 -9.57 9.94 10.17
CA PRO A 112 -10.01 10.21 11.53
C PRO A 112 -9.54 11.60 11.95
N LYS A 113 -10.46 12.37 12.55
CA LYS A 113 -10.17 13.73 13.04
C LYS A 113 -9.43 13.72 14.37
N ASN A 114 -9.61 12.68 15.18
CA ASN A 114 -9.04 12.57 16.51
C ASN A 114 -7.92 11.52 16.54
N ALA A 115 -6.69 11.99 16.72
CA ALA A 115 -5.50 11.15 16.79
C ALA A 115 -5.46 10.25 18.04
N GLU A 116 -6.02 10.69 19.16
CA GLU A 116 -6.06 9.91 20.42
C GLU A 116 -6.96 8.69 20.28
N LEU A 117 -8.14 8.84 19.66
CA LEU A 117 -9.03 7.70 19.41
C LEU A 117 -8.39 6.68 18.46
N MET A 118 -7.61 7.16 17.48
CA MET A 118 -6.85 6.28 16.60
C MET A 118 -5.71 5.57 17.35
N ALA A 119 -4.96 6.30 18.18
CA ALA A 119 -3.92 5.74 19.05
C ALA A 119 -4.47 4.65 19.97
N LEU A 120 -5.59 4.91 20.63
CA LEU A 120 -6.26 3.96 21.51
C LEU A 120 -6.69 2.70 20.75
N ARG A 121 -7.30 2.86 19.57
CA ARG A 121 -7.76 1.74 18.73
C ARG A 121 -6.63 0.79 18.34
N PHE A 122 -5.45 1.34 18.06
CA PHE A 122 -4.29 0.56 17.63
C PHE A 122 -3.33 0.22 18.78
N HIS A 123 -3.63 0.62 20.01
CA HIS A 123 -2.72 0.48 21.16
C HIS A 123 -1.33 1.07 20.86
N LEU A 124 -1.29 2.33 20.43
CA LEU A 124 -0.09 3.09 20.12
C LEU A 124 -0.11 4.44 20.86
N TYR A 125 1.03 5.13 20.89
CA TYR A 125 1.08 6.49 21.40
C TYR A 125 0.62 7.49 20.33
N THR A 126 -0.01 8.60 20.75
CA THR A 126 -0.49 9.67 19.85
C THR A 126 0.59 10.16 18.87
N ARG A 127 1.84 10.27 19.35
CA ARG A 127 3.01 10.66 18.52
C ARG A 127 3.33 9.69 17.37
N GLU A 128 2.96 8.42 17.48
CA GLU A 128 3.21 7.41 16.43
C GLU A 128 2.12 7.39 15.37
N VAL A 129 0.96 7.97 15.67
CA VAL A 129 -0.23 7.99 14.81
C VAL A 129 -0.57 9.41 14.34
N SER A 130 0.35 10.37 14.51
CA SER A 130 0.18 11.76 14.10
C SER A 130 1.51 12.35 13.62
N GLY A 131 1.45 13.55 13.04
CA GLY A 131 2.63 14.30 12.63
C GLY A 131 3.55 13.52 11.68
N GLU A 132 4.85 13.75 11.82
CA GLU A 132 5.86 13.23 10.90
C GLU A 132 5.88 11.69 10.84
N ALA A 133 5.68 11.01 11.96
CA ALA A 133 5.70 9.54 12.01
C ALA A 133 4.63 8.92 11.11
N LEU A 134 3.40 9.44 11.16
CA LEU A 134 2.30 8.99 10.30
C LEU A 134 2.54 9.41 8.84
N TRP A 135 2.91 10.68 8.62
CA TRP A 135 3.11 11.22 7.28
C TRP A 135 4.25 10.52 6.52
N TRP A 136 5.27 10.04 7.22
CA TRP A 136 6.36 9.24 6.64
C TRP A 136 5.86 7.98 5.93
N TRP A 137 4.87 7.29 6.51
CA TRP A 137 4.23 6.12 5.90
C TRP A 137 3.29 6.51 4.77
N ILE A 138 2.47 7.54 4.98
CA ILE A 138 1.52 8.02 3.95
C ILE A 138 2.25 8.45 2.67
N LYS A 139 3.36 9.20 2.80
CA LYS A 139 4.16 9.65 1.65
C LYS A 139 4.70 8.49 0.82
N ARG A 140 5.12 7.40 1.47
CA ARG A 140 5.63 6.19 0.79
C ARG A 140 4.54 5.42 0.06
N ILE A 141 3.38 5.25 0.71
CA ILE A 141 2.20 4.68 0.06
C ILE A 141 1.83 5.54 -1.17
N GLY A 142 1.87 6.87 -1.05
CA GLY A 142 1.62 7.78 -2.16
C GLY A 142 2.66 7.68 -3.29
N ALA A 143 3.94 7.45 -2.96
CA ALA A 143 5.01 7.30 -3.95
C ALA A 143 4.85 6.06 -4.83
N LEU A 144 4.12 5.03 -4.39
CA LEU A 144 3.77 3.86 -5.22
C LEU A 144 2.88 4.21 -6.42
N LYS A 145 2.26 5.40 -6.44
CA LYS A 145 1.54 5.91 -7.61
C LYS A 145 2.42 5.90 -8.87
N GLY A 146 3.72 6.14 -8.74
CA GLY A 146 4.68 6.11 -9.85
C GLY A 146 4.85 4.73 -10.49
N LYS A 147 4.53 3.64 -9.77
CA LYS A 147 4.53 2.28 -10.31
C LYS A 147 3.23 1.95 -11.05
N THR A 148 2.11 2.48 -10.57
CA THR A 148 0.77 2.12 -11.08
C THR A 148 0.32 3.00 -12.24
N ILE A 149 0.71 4.29 -12.25
CA ILE A 149 0.32 5.23 -13.30
C ILE A 149 1.49 5.41 -14.26
N ILE A 150 1.42 4.67 -15.37
CA ILE A 150 2.38 4.80 -16.47
C ILE A 150 1.68 5.55 -17.61
N TRP A 151 2.13 6.78 -17.88
CA TRP A 151 1.69 7.53 -19.06
C TRP A 151 2.49 7.05 -20.28
N HIS A 152 1.83 6.34 -21.19
CA HIS A 152 2.48 5.94 -22.44
C HIS A 152 2.64 7.16 -23.36
N LYS A 153 3.86 7.41 -23.84
CA LYS A 153 4.17 8.53 -24.77
C LYS A 153 3.34 8.51 -26.06
N GLY A 154 2.80 7.36 -26.45
CA GLY A 154 1.90 7.24 -27.59
C GLY A 154 0.51 7.84 -27.35
N LEU A 155 0.10 8.09 -26.10
CA LEU A 155 -1.21 8.67 -25.76
C LEU A 155 -1.30 10.18 -26.06
N ASP A 156 -0.16 10.85 -26.24
CA ASP A 156 -0.11 12.28 -26.60
C ASP A 156 -0.27 12.51 -28.12
N SER A 157 -0.38 11.45 -28.92
CA SER A 157 -0.62 11.58 -30.36
C SER A 157 -2.07 11.98 -30.64
N PRO A 158 -2.32 12.97 -31.53
CA PRO A 158 -3.68 13.46 -31.85
C PRO A 158 -4.63 12.39 -32.41
N HIS A 159 -4.10 11.23 -32.80
CA HIS A 159 -4.82 10.12 -33.42
C HIS A 159 -4.92 8.90 -32.50
N SER A 160 -4.47 9.02 -31.25
CA SER A 160 -4.45 7.88 -30.34
C SER A 160 -5.80 7.65 -29.68
N HIS A 161 -6.37 6.49 -29.94
CA HIS A 161 -7.45 5.94 -29.12
C HIS A 161 -6.92 5.75 -27.69
N LEU A 162 -7.37 6.58 -26.76
CA LEU A 162 -7.00 6.53 -25.34
C LEU A 162 -7.33 5.15 -24.76
N LYS A 163 -6.30 4.32 -24.57
CA LYS A 163 -6.40 3.09 -23.78
C LYS A 163 -5.65 3.31 -22.46
N VAL A 164 -6.40 3.67 -21.41
CA VAL A 164 -5.84 3.72 -20.05
C VAL A 164 -5.66 2.29 -19.56
N LEU A 165 -4.44 1.77 -19.63
CA LEU A 165 -4.08 0.47 -19.08
C LEU A 165 -3.83 0.60 -17.58
N ILE A 166 -4.84 0.30 -16.77
CA ILE A 166 -4.65 0.12 -15.32
C ILE A 166 -4.09 -1.29 -15.12
N SER A 167 -2.76 -1.38 -14.99
CA SER A 167 -2.11 -2.64 -14.66
C SER A 167 -2.24 -2.89 -13.15
N ARG A 168 -2.96 -3.96 -12.76
CA ARG A 168 -2.86 -4.53 -11.42
C ARG A 168 -1.87 -5.70 -11.50
N SER A 169 -0.88 -5.67 -10.62
CA SER A 169 0.08 -6.73 -10.28
C SER A 169 -0.10 -8.05 -11.07
N GLY A 170 0.79 -8.29 -12.03
CA GLY A 170 1.04 -9.62 -12.62
C GLY A 170 -0.03 -10.21 -13.56
N SER A 171 -1.18 -9.59 -13.75
CA SER A 171 -2.17 -10.02 -14.75
C SER A 171 -2.70 -8.81 -15.50
N GLN A 172 -2.28 -8.68 -16.76
CA GLN A 172 -2.87 -7.73 -17.70
C GLN A 172 -4.36 -8.06 -17.86
N ARG A 173 -5.23 -7.37 -17.13
CA ARG A 173 -6.68 -7.38 -17.37
C ARG A 173 -7.11 -5.95 -17.69
N ILE A 174 -7.44 -5.74 -18.97
CA ILE A 174 -8.04 -4.49 -19.45
C ILE A 174 -9.46 -4.44 -18.90
N LEU A 175 -9.74 -3.52 -17.97
CA LEU A 175 -11.06 -3.40 -17.33
C LEU A 175 -11.96 -2.30 -17.92
N ALA A 176 -11.48 -1.48 -18.85
CA ALA A 176 -12.34 -0.59 -19.60
C ALA A 176 -11.68 -0.14 -20.91
N SER A 177 -12.39 -0.28 -22.03
CA SER A 177 -12.15 0.51 -23.24
C SER A 177 -13.20 1.60 -23.25
N ILE A 178 -12.80 2.86 -23.11
CA ILE A 178 -13.69 4.01 -23.32
C ILE A 178 -13.28 4.60 -24.66
N GLU A 179 -14.09 4.36 -25.69
CA GLU A 179 -13.93 4.99 -26.99
C GLU A 179 -14.50 6.40 -26.93
N ILE A 180 -13.63 7.41 -26.96
CA ILE A 180 -14.04 8.79 -27.18
C ILE A 180 -13.81 9.09 -28.67
N HIS A 181 -14.90 9.07 -29.45
CA HIS A 181 -14.87 9.57 -30.81
C HIS A 181 -14.80 11.10 -30.78
N HIS A 182 -13.63 11.66 -31.04
CA HIS A 182 -13.54 13.05 -31.46
C HIS A 182 -14.04 13.13 -32.90
N GLY A 183 -15.36 13.35 -33.06
CA GLY A 183 -15.94 13.74 -34.33
C GLY A 183 -15.30 15.07 -34.76
N ALA A 184 -14.50 15.02 -35.81
CA ALA A 184 -14.07 16.22 -36.52
C ALA A 184 -15.32 16.89 -37.10
N GLN A 185 -15.86 17.90 -36.40
CA GLN A 185 -16.81 18.82 -37.00
C GLN A 185 -16.02 19.69 -37.98
N THR A 186 -16.10 19.32 -39.26
CA THR A 186 -15.73 20.20 -40.37
C THR A 186 -16.61 21.44 -40.29
N ASN A 187 -15.97 22.59 -40.11
CA ASN A 187 -16.59 23.90 -40.00
C ASN A 187 -17.14 24.33 -41.38
N SER A 188 -18.33 23.85 -41.76
CA SER A 188 -19.11 24.40 -42.87
C SER A 188 -20.10 25.43 -42.31
N ARG A 189 -19.81 26.72 -42.54
CA ARG A 189 -20.66 27.87 -42.26
C ARG A 189 -22.12 27.63 -42.71
N PRO A 190 -23.13 27.86 -41.86
CA PRO A 190 -24.50 28.06 -42.31
C PRO A 190 -24.64 29.44 -42.98
N GLN A 191 -25.34 29.49 -44.12
CA GLN A 191 -25.70 30.71 -44.82
C GLN A 191 -26.56 31.63 -43.92
N GLU A 192 -26.18 32.90 -43.83
CA GLU A 192 -27.00 33.98 -43.29
C GLU A 192 -28.24 34.17 -44.17
N PHE A 193 -29.43 34.02 -43.59
CA PHE A 193 -30.67 34.57 -44.14
C PHE A 193 -30.90 35.92 -43.47
N ASP A 194 -30.57 37.00 -44.18
CA ASP A 194 -30.91 38.37 -43.78
C ASP A 194 -32.36 38.65 -44.19
N MET A 195 -33.21 38.95 -43.21
CA MET A 195 -34.57 39.45 -43.41
C MET A 195 -34.66 40.87 -42.86
N SER A 196 -34.37 41.86 -43.70
CA SER A 196 -34.98 43.20 -43.62
C SER A 196 -34.83 43.97 -44.93
N LEU A 197 -35.93 44.18 -45.65
CA LEU A 197 -36.59 45.50 -45.78
C LEU A 197 -37.78 45.41 -46.75
N ALA A 198 -38.87 46.05 -46.33
CA ALA A 198 -39.85 46.69 -47.20
C ALA A 198 -39.26 47.99 -47.76
#